data_AF-A0A1Z5JRU1-F1
#
_entry.id   AF-A0A1Z5JRU1-F1
#
_cell.length_a   1.000
_cell.length_b   1.000
_cell.length_c   1.000
_cell.angle_alpha   90.00
_cell.angle_beta   90.00
_cell.angle_gamma   90.00
#
_symmetry.space_group_name_H-M   'P 1'
#
loop_
_entity.id
_entity.type
_entity.pdbx_description
1 polymer ?
#
loop_
_entity_poly.entity_id
_entity_poly.type
_entity_poly.pdbx_seq_one_letter_code
_entity_poly.pdbx_strand_id
1 'polypeptide(L)'
;MLEKVKATIGKALSVNSKPTEETFSELPDVLIWFRAVLGLTYGIFMGLKGIRSGPALVQAVNLIVFIPFMYSRFYLGVEMDHFASQIYFSGTFNALALFLLIWICLYTAEHEEDENQLAALLVSSSKVGDLRPDAAVPLMEAVAEESEF
;
A
#
# COMPACT_ATOMS: atom_id res chain seq x y z
N MET A 1 18.05 -2.87 -27.24
CA MET A 1 17.46 -2.87 -25.88
C MET A 1 17.48 -4.26 -25.24
N LEU A 2 16.89 -5.28 -25.89
CA LEU A 2 16.84 -6.66 -25.36
C LEU A 2 18.20 -7.27 -25.00
N GLU A 3 19.26 -7.01 -25.78
CA GLU A 3 20.59 -7.55 -25.47
C GLU A 3 21.23 -6.93 -24.23
N LYS A 4 21.02 -5.63 -24.01
CA LYS A 4 21.47 -4.96 -22.78
C LYS A 4 20.75 -5.54 -21.57
N VAL A 5 19.43 -5.69 -21.64
CA VAL A 5 18.62 -6.31 -20.57
C VAL A 5 19.09 -7.73 -20.25
N LYS A 6 19.36 -8.57 -21.27
CA LYS A 6 19.90 -9.92 -21.06
C LYS A 6 21.28 -9.89 -20.40
N ALA A 7 22.16 -8.97 -20.80
CA ALA A 7 23.48 -8.80 -20.20
C ALA A 7 23.37 -8.31 -18.74
N THR A 8 22.46 -7.39 -18.43
CA THR A 8 22.18 -6.89 -17.08
C THR A 8 21.62 -8.01 -16.19
N ILE A 9 20.70 -8.83 -16.70
CA ILE A 9 20.16 -10.00 -15.99
C ILE A 9 21.26 -11.05 -15.76
N GLY A 10 22.11 -11.28 -16.77
CA GLY A 10 23.24 -12.21 -16.65
C GLY A 10 24.25 -11.79 -15.58
N LYS A 11 24.52 -10.48 -15.47
CA LYS A 11 25.36 -9.90 -14.41
C LYS A 11 24.67 -9.85 -13.04
N ALA A 12 23.35 -9.70 -13.02
CA ALA A 12 22.57 -9.77 -11.79
C ALA A 12 22.54 -11.21 -11.22
N LEU A 13 22.52 -12.22 -12.08
CA LEU A 13 22.54 -13.65 -11.69
C LEU A 13 23.95 -14.22 -11.45
N SER A 14 25.03 -13.47 -11.69
CA SER A 14 26.37 -13.97 -11.41
C SER A 14 26.68 -13.87 -9.91
N VAL A 15 26.55 -15.02 -9.24
CA VAL A 15 26.82 -15.23 -7.82
C VAL A 15 28.24 -14.72 -7.48
N ASN A 16 28.34 -13.91 -6.42
CA ASN A 16 29.62 -13.43 -5.87
C ASN A 16 30.46 -12.56 -6.82
N SER A 17 29.80 -11.75 -7.66
CA SER A 17 30.49 -10.85 -8.62
C SER A 17 31.19 -9.66 -7.96
N LYS A 18 30.97 -9.42 -6.66
CA LYS A 18 31.45 -8.23 -5.92
C LYS A 18 31.31 -6.93 -6.73
N PRO A 19 30.07 -6.56 -7.11
CA PRO A 19 29.87 -5.42 -8.00
C PRO A 19 30.37 -4.12 -7.35
N THR A 20 31.29 -3.43 -8.02
CA THR A 20 31.72 -2.06 -7.74
C THR A 20 30.97 -1.06 -8.63
N GLU A 21 30.94 0.22 -8.25
CA GLU A 21 30.25 1.29 -8.99
C GLU A 21 30.67 1.36 -10.48
N GLU A 22 31.92 1.02 -10.78
CA GLU A 22 32.45 1.02 -12.15
C GLU A 22 32.09 -0.25 -12.95
N THR A 23 31.85 -1.38 -12.26
CA THR A 23 31.61 -2.68 -12.91
C THR A 23 30.12 -2.94 -13.13
N PHE A 24 29.27 -2.41 -12.25
CA PHE A 24 27.82 -2.64 -12.28
C PHE A 24 27.01 -1.43 -11.77
N SER A 25 27.08 -0.33 -12.50
CA SER A 25 26.33 0.90 -12.21
C SER A 25 24.81 0.74 -12.28
N GLU A 26 24.31 -0.30 -12.95
CA GLU A 26 22.88 -0.61 -13.08
C GLU A 26 22.29 -1.36 -11.87
N LEU A 27 23.10 -1.67 -10.86
CA LEU A 27 22.66 -2.36 -9.63
C LEU A 27 21.45 -1.68 -8.95
N PRO A 28 21.42 -0.34 -8.77
CA PRO A 28 20.30 0.33 -8.13
C PRO A 28 18.99 0.18 -8.92
N ASP A 29 19.05 0.19 -10.25
CA ASP A 29 17.88 0.02 -11.12
C ASP A 29 17.32 -1.40 -11.01
N VAL A 30 18.20 -2.42 -10.98
CA VAL A 30 17.79 -3.82 -10.75
C VAL A 30 17.11 -3.96 -9.39
N LEU A 31 17.64 -3.31 -8.35
CA LEU A 31 17.04 -3.32 -7.02
C LEU A 31 15.68 -2.61 -6.98
N ILE A 32 15.50 -1.51 -7.72
CA ILE A 32 14.21 -0.82 -7.85
C ILE A 32 13.16 -1.78 -8.44
N TRP A 33 13.47 -2.44 -9.56
CA TRP A 33 12.55 -3.37 -10.21
C TRP A 33 12.28 -4.60 -9.35
N PHE A 34 13.30 -5.16 -8.71
CA PHE A 34 13.14 -6.29 -7.80
C PHE A 34 12.19 -5.94 -6.63
N ARG A 35 12.35 -4.75 -6.05
CA ARG A 35 11.45 -4.22 -5.02
C ARG A 35 10.04 -3.99 -5.52
N ALA A 36 9.88 -3.43 -6.72
CA ALA A 36 8.56 -3.21 -7.32
C ALA A 36 7.79 -4.52 -7.50
N VAL A 37 8.47 -5.59 -7.95
CA VAL A 37 7.86 -6.93 -8.09
C VAL A 37 7.45 -7.50 -6.72
N LEU A 38 8.29 -7.35 -5.68
CA LEU A 38 7.94 -7.76 -4.33
C LEU A 38 6.73 -6.98 -3.78
N GLY A 39 6.71 -5.66 -3.96
CA GLY A 39 5.59 -4.81 -3.54
C GLY A 39 4.29 -5.16 -4.27
N LEU A 40 4.36 -5.41 -5.58
CA LEU A 40 3.23 -5.83 -6.41
C LEU A 40 2.66 -7.18 -5.95
N THR A 41 3.50 -8.20 -5.84
CA THR A 41 3.06 -9.55 -5.44
C THR A 41 2.50 -9.59 -4.02
N TYR A 42 3.14 -8.89 -3.08
CA TYR A 42 2.67 -8.81 -1.71
C TYR A 42 1.37 -7.98 -1.58
N GLY A 43 1.25 -6.89 -2.32
CA GLY A 43 0.04 -6.06 -2.37
C GLY A 43 -1.17 -6.83 -2.88
N ILE A 44 -0.99 -7.60 -3.95
CA ILE A 44 -2.05 -8.48 -4.49
C ILE A 44 -2.45 -9.53 -3.44
N PHE A 45 -1.47 -10.22 -2.85
CA PHE A 45 -1.72 -11.26 -1.84
C PHE A 45 -2.49 -10.72 -0.63
N MET A 46 -2.20 -9.51 -0.18
CA MET A 46 -2.87 -8.91 0.97
C MET A 46 -4.24 -8.33 0.63
N GLY A 47 -4.39 -7.72 -0.56
CA GLY A 47 -5.67 -7.25 -1.07
C GLY A 47 -6.70 -8.37 -1.13
N LEU A 48 -6.35 -9.50 -1.75
CA LEU A 48 -7.23 -10.67 -1.90
C LEU A 48 -7.58 -11.39 -0.58
N LYS A 49 -6.85 -11.14 0.50
CA LYS A 49 -7.14 -11.74 1.82
C LYS A 49 -7.96 -10.82 2.72
N GLY A 50 -8.29 -9.59 2.27
CA GLY A 50 -9.06 -8.62 3.05
C GLY A 50 -8.43 -8.27 4.40
N ILE A 51 -7.12 -8.43 4.57
CA ILE A 51 -6.45 -8.25 5.87
C ILE A 51 -6.40 -6.75 6.20
N ARG A 52 -7.01 -6.34 7.32
CA ARG A 52 -7.07 -4.94 7.81
C ARG A 52 -5.99 -4.56 8.83
N SER A 53 -4.98 -5.42 9.05
CA SER A 53 -4.13 -5.30 10.23
C SER A 53 -2.91 -4.39 10.00
N GLY A 54 -2.65 -3.45 10.92
CA GLY A 54 -1.44 -2.61 10.91
C GLY A 54 -0.10 -3.36 10.83
N PRO A 55 0.06 -4.58 11.41
CA PRO A 55 1.25 -5.40 11.22
C PRO A 55 1.57 -5.75 9.76
N ALA A 56 0.56 -5.73 8.89
CA ALA A 56 0.68 -6.04 7.47
C ALA A 56 1.61 -5.03 6.75
N LEU A 57 1.56 -3.76 7.15
CA LEU A 57 2.45 -2.70 6.66
C LEU A 57 3.89 -2.90 7.13
N VAL A 58 4.07 -3.21 8.40
CA VAL A 58 5.41 -3.47 8.98
C VAL A 58 6.05 -4.68 8.28
N GLN A 59 5.25 -5.71 8.01
CA GLN A 59 5.70 -6.87 7.26
C GLN A 59 6.05 -6.54 5.80
N ALA A 60 5.28 -5.66 5.14
CA ALA A 60 5.59 -5.19 3.78
C ALA A 60 6.95 -4.47 3.73
N VAL A 61 7.19 -3.56 4.68
CA VAL A 61 8.47 -2.84 4.79
C VAL A 61 9.61 -3.82 5.02
N ASN A 62 9.46 -4.77 5.95
CA ASN A 62 10.45 -5.81 6.18
C ASN A 62 10.73 -6.61 4.90
N LEU A 63 9.71 -7.04 4.16
CA LEU A 63 9.89 -7.81 2.92
C LEU A 63 10.65 -7.00 1.84
N ILE A 64 10.24 -5.75 1.62
CA ILE A 64 10.77 -4.86 0.56
C ILE A 64 12.20 -4.39 0.88
N VAL A 65 12.57 -4.28 2.15
CA VAL A 65 13.92 -3.85 2.56
C VAL A 65 14.84 -5.05 2.76
N PHE A 66 14.39 -6.07 3.48
CA PHE A 66 15.22 -7.19 3.91
C PHE A 66 15.60 -8.14 2.78
N ILE A 67 14.66 -8.52 1.90
CA ILE A 67 14.96 -9.47 0.82
C ILE A 67 15.98 -8.89 -0.17
N PRO A 68 15.83 -7.65 -0.69
CA PRO A 68 16.83 -7.07 -1.59
C PRO A 68 18.15 -6.79 -0.88
N PHE A 69 18.12 -6.47 0.42
CA PHE A 69 19.35 -6.35 1.20
C PHE A 69 20.10 -7.67 1.29
N MET A 70 19.40 -8.77 1.60
CA MET A 70 19.98 -10.11 1.61
C MET A 70 20.55 -10.49 0.24
N TYR A 71 19.82 -10.20 -0.84
CA TYR A 71 20.29 -10.42 -2.20
C TYR A 71 21.61 -9.67 -2.49
N SER A 72 21.65 -8.37 -2.19
CA SER A 72 22.87 -7.56 -2.39
C SER A 72 24.04 -8.05 -1.52
N ARG A 73 23.79 -8.43 -0.26
CA ARG A 73 24.84 -8.76 0.69
C ARG A 73 25.35 -10.20 0.57
N PHE A 74 24.45 -11.17 0.49
CA PHE A 74 24.81 -12.60 0.49
C PHE A 74 24.96 -13.18 -0.90
N TYR A 75 24.15 -12.75 -1.88
CA TYR A 75 24.18 -13.32 -3.23
C TYR A 75 25.19 -12.63 -4.14
N LEU A 76 25.17 -11.29 -4.18
CA LEU A 76 26.11 -10.49 -4.98
C LEU A 76 27.45 -10.22 -4.28
N GLY A 77 27.47 -10.27 -2.95
CA GLY A 77 28.67 -10.03 -2.15
C GLY A 77 29.14 -8.57 -2.18
N VAL A 78 28.20 -7.62 -2.32
CA VAL A 78 28.53 -6.19 -2.41
C VAL A 78 29.20 -5.70 -1.13
N GLU A 79 30.30 -4.97 -1.28
CA GLU A 79 30.93 -4.24 -0.18
C GLU A 79 30.17 -2.94 0.07
N MET A 80 29.84 -2.67 1.34
CA MET A 80 28.94 -1.57 1.72
C MET A 80 29.51 -0.20 1.38
N ASP A 81 30.82 -0.07 1.24
CA ASP A 81 31.50 1.21 0.98
C ASP A 81 31.21 1.77 -0.42
N HIS A 82 30.85 0.91 -1.38
CA HIS A 82 30.60 1.34 -2.76
C HIS A 82 29.16 1.78 -3.02
N PHE A 83 28.17 1.23 -2.33
CA PHE A 83 26.75 1.49 -2.64
C PHE A 83 25.88 1.75 -1.39
N ALA A 84 26.51 2.15 -0.28
CA ALA A 84 25.93 2.18 1.06
C ALA A 84 24.46 2.63 1.11
N SER A 85 24.16 3.87 0.72
CA SER A 85 22.81 4.45 0.82
C SER A 85 21.85 3.96 -0.27
N GLN A 86 22.38 3.68 -1.46
CA GLN A 86 21.57 3.29 -2.62
C GLN A 86 21.00 1.89 -2.45
N ILE A 87 21.72 0.97 -1.79
CA ILE A 87 21.18 -0.37 -1.52
C ILE A 87 19.94 -0.30 -0.62
N TYR A 88 19.91 0.55 0.41
CA TYR A 88 18.79 0.61 1.34
C TYR A 88 17.60 1.42 0.82
N PHE A 89 17.85 2.56 0.20
CA PHE A 89 16.78 3.52 -0.12
C PHE A 89 16.31 3.46 -1.58
N SER A 90 17.12 2.95 -2.51
CA SER A 90 16.76 2.93 -3.92
C SER A 90 15.51 2.09 -4.16
N GLY A 91 14.43 2.74 -4.60
CA GLY A 91 13.17 2.09 -4.93
C GLY A 91 12.32 1.63 -3.73
N THR A 92 12.78 1.83 -2.49
CA THR A 92 12.04 1.39 -1.29
C THR A 92 10.71 2.13 -1.14
N PHE A 93 10.72 3.46 -1.24
CA PHE A 93 9.49 4.25 -1.16
C PHE A 93 8.56 4.01 -2.36
N ASN A 94 9.12 3.85 -3.56
CA ASN A 94 8.33 3.58 -4.76
C ASN A 94 7.62 2.21 -4.66
N ALA A 95 8.32 1.17 -4.20
CA ALA A 95 7.74 -0.15 -4.00
C ALA A 95 6.71 -0.17 -2.86
N LEU A 96 6.93 0.59 -1.80
CA LEU A 96 5.96 0.73 -0.71
C LEU A 96 4.69 1.45 -1.18
N ALA A 97 4.84 2.52 -1.96
CA ALA A 97 3.72 3.23 -2.56
C ALA A 97 2.93 2.33 -3.53
N LEU A 98 3.63 1.54 -4.35
CA LEU A 98 3.00 0.58 -5.25
C LEU A 98 2.22 -0.50 -4.48
N PHE A 99 2.84 -1.06 -3.44
CA PHE A 99 2.20 -2.01 -2.52
C PHE A 99 0.92 -1.41 -1.91
N LEU A 100 0.99 -0.20 -1.36
CA LEU A 100 -0.14 0.51 -0.76
C LEU A 100 -1.25 0.75 -1.77
N LEU A 101 -0.89 1.22 -2.97
CA LEU A 101 -1.85 1.51 -4.03
C LEU A 101 -2.65 0.26 -4.41
N ILE A 102 -1.98 -0.86 -4.66
CA ILE A 102 -2.64 -2.12 -5.03
C ILE A 102 -3.49 -2.64 -3.89
N TRP A 103 -2.96 -2.59 -2.67
CA TRP A 103 -3.68 -3.08 -1.50
C TRP A 103 -4.96 -2.27 -1.26
N ILE A 104 -4.91 -0.94 -1.35
CA ILE A 104 -6.09 -0.07 -1.24
C ILE A 104 -7.06 -0.33 -2.39
N CYS A 105 -6.59 -0.38 -3.64
CA CYS A 105 -7.46 -0.63 -4.80
C CYS A 105 -8.21 -1.95 -4.69
N LEU A 106 -7.53 -3.04 -4.33
CA LEU A 106 -8.16 -4.36 -4.17
C LEU A 106 -9.07 -4.40 -2.95
N TYR A 107 -8.67 -3.77 -1.84
CA TYR A 107 -9.51 -3.67 -0.66
C TYR A 107 -10.81 -2.92 -0.96
N THR A 108 -10.74 -1.78 -1.64
CA THR A 108 -11.92 -1.01 -2.07
C THR A 108 -12.81 -1.83 -3.00
N ALA A 109 -12.23 -2.57 -3.95
CA ALA A 109 -13.00 -3.42 -4.85
C ALA A 109 -13.77 -4.54 -4.12
N GLU A 110 -13.23 -5.09 -3.03
CA GLU A 110 -13.92 -6.10 -2.23
C GLU A 110 -14.98 -5.51 -1.27
N HIS A 111 -14.95 -4.22 -0.98
CA HIS A 111 -15.85 -3.56 0.00
C HIS A 111 -16.86 -2.61 -0.65
N GLU A 112 -17.18 -2.80 -1.93
CA GLU A 112 -18.18 -2.01 -2.68
C GLU A 112 -19.55 -1.99 -1.97
N GLU A 113 -19.89 -3.05 -1.23
CA GLU A 113 -21.12 -3.15 -0.45
C GLU A 113 -21.15 -2.22 0.78
N ASP A 114 -20.00 -2.00 1.44
CA ASP A 114 -19.88 -1.07 2.57
C ASP A 114 -19.98 0.39 2.11
N GLU A 115 -19.46 0.72 0.91
CA GLU A 115 -19.60 2.05 0.31
C GLU A 115 -21.06 2.36 -0.03
N ASN A 116 -21.80 1.38 -0.54
CA ASN A 116 -23.22 1.51 -0.81
C ASN A 116 -24.05 1.72 0.48
N GLN A 117 -23.66 1.08 1.60
CA GLN A 117 -24.31 1.31 2.90
C GLN A 117 -24.01 2.70 3.47
N LEU A 118 -22.78 3.18 3.35
CA LEU A 118 -22.40 4.54 3.76
C LEU A 118 -23.13 5.60 2.93
N ALA A 119 -23.24 5.39 1.62
CA ALA A 119 -24.03 6.25 0.74
C ALA A 119 -25.52 6.25 1.12
N ALA A 120 -26.09 5.08 1.42
CA ALA A 120 -27.47 4.96 1.88
C ALA A 120 -27.71 5.67 3.23
N LEU A 121 -26.78 5.55 4.18
CA LEU A 121 -26.86 6.19 5.50
C LEU A 121 -26.71 7.72 5.44
N LEU A 122 -25.87 8.23 4.53
CA LEU A 122 -25.75 9.67 4.28
C LEU A 122 -27.05 10.25 3.70
N VAL A 123 -27.66 9.54 2.75
CA VAL A 123 -28.95 9.95 2.15
C VAL A 123 -30.10 9.85 3.18
N SER A 124 -30.10 8.85 4.06
CA SER A 124 -31.12 8.79 5.12
C SER A 124 -30.92 9.89 6.17
N SER A 125 -29.67 10.22 6.51
CA SER A 125 -29.37 11.29 7.47
C SER A 125 -29.67 12.69 6.92
N SER A 126 -29.46 12.91 5.60
CA SER A 126 -29.85 14.17 4.96
C SER A 126 -31.36 14.35 4.93
N LYS A 127 -32.13 13.28 4.74
CA LYS A 127 -33.60 13.31 4.80
C LYS A 127 -34.13 13.59 6.21
N VAL A 128 -33.43 13.15 7.25
CA VAL A 128 -33.78 13.46 8.65
C VAL A 128 -33.56 14.94 8.98
N GLY A 129 -32.56 15.60 8.36
CA GLY A 129 -32.35 17.04 8.49
C GLY A 129 -33.38 17.92 7.77
N ASP A 130 -34.18 17.34 6.86
CA ASP A 130 -35.21 18.05 6.07
C ASP A 130 -36.60 17.97 6.72
N LEU A 131 -36.72 17.29 7.87
CA LEU A 131 -37.87 17.43 8.76
C LEU A 131 -37.74 18.79 9.46
N ARG A 132 -38.30 19.81 8.80
CA ARG A 132 -38.55 21.18 9.27
C ARG A 132 -38.62 21.29 10.81
N PRO A 133 -37.81 22.14 11.46
CA PRO A 133 -37.98 22.48 12.89
C PRO A 133 -39.35 23.12 13.19
N ASP A 134 -40.10 23.49 12.16
CA ASP A 134 -41.44 24.05 12.18
C ASP A 134 -42.52 23.06 12.66
N ALA A 135 -42.26 21.76 12.60
CA ALA A 135 -43.22 20.73 13.03
C ALA A 135 -43.09 20.35 14.51
N ALA A 136 -42.13 20.93 15.24
CA ALA A 136 -41.96 20.72 16.67
C ALA A 136 -42.95 21.54 17.52
N VAL A 137 -43.67 22.50 16.93
CA VAL A 137 -44.48 23.46 17.70
C VAL A 137 -45.90 22.97 18.06
N PRO A 138 -46.63 22.11 17.32
CA PRO A 138 -47.97 21.72 17.78
C PRO A 138 -47.98 20.51 18.73
N LEU A 139 -46.84 19.85 18.97
CA LEU A 139 -46.76 18.67 19.85
C LEU A 139 -46.51 19.00 21.33
N MET A 140 -46.01 20.20 21.66
CA MET A 140 -45.93 20.65 23.06
C MET A 140 -47.23 21.24 23.57
N GLU A 141 -48.12 21.72 22.71
CA GLU A 141 -49.42 22.28 23.10
C GLU A 141 -50.45 21.17 23.40
N ALA A 142 -50.38 20.04 22.70
CA ALA A 142 -51.24 18.88 22.95
C ALA A 142 -50.94 18.13 24.26
N VAL A 143 -49.74 18.30 24.83
CA VAL A 143 -49.35 17.64 26.11
C VAL A 143 -49.67 18.51 27.32
N ALA A 144 -49.92 19.81 27.13
CA ALA A 144 -50.29 20.71 28.21
C ALA A 144 -51.78 20.61 28.60
N GLU A 145 -52.68 20.35 27.63
CA GLU A 145 -54.12 20.22 27.88
C GLU A 145 -54.55 18.90 28.55
N GLU A 146 -53.74 17.84 28.52
CA GLU A 146 -54.04 16.58 29.22
C GLU A 146 -53.65 16.58 30.71
N SER A 147 -53.12 17.69 31.24
CA SER A 147 -52.68 17.80 32.64
C SER A 147 -53.63 18.56 33.57
N GLU A 148 -54.78 19.03 33.08
CA GLU A 148 -55.80 19.75 33.88
C GLU A 148 -57.14 19.00 34.05
N PHE A 149 -57.13 17.66 34.10
CA PHE A 149 -58.29 16.87 34.58
C PHE A 149 -57.92 15.77 35.56
#